data_AF-A0A259SG31-F1
#
_entry.id   AF-A0A259SG31-F1
#
_cell.length_a   1.000
_cell.length_b   1.000
_cell.length_c   1.000
_cell.angle_alpha   90.00
_cell.angle_beta   90.00
_cell.angle_gamma   90.00
#
_symmetry.space_group_name_H-M   'P 1'
#
loop_
_entity.id
_entity.type
_entity.pdbx_description
1 polymer ?
#
loop_
_entity_poly.entity_id
_entity_poly.type
_entity_poly.pdbx_seq_one_letter_code
_entity_poly.pdbx_strand_id
1 'polypeptide(L)'
;EAIITVMLETTLGKRRILELYLNVVEWGNLLYGIDAASRYYFHKSAAALTPHEAAFLAAMLPNPRFYQDNPGSRGLQKRIRAVEGRMNYSRIPPQ
;
A
#
# COMPACT_ATOMS: atom_id res chain seq x y z
N GLU A 1 -13.22 -10.26 0.86
CA GLU A 1 -13.86 -8.93 0.68
C GLU A 1 -14.13 -8.17 1.98
N ALA A 2 -13.81 -8.70 3.17
CA ALA A 2 -14.02 -7.99 4.44
C ALA A 2 -12.87 -7.06 4.88
N ILE A 3 -11.64 -7.27 4.39
CA ILE A 3 -10.44 -6.66 4.98
C ILE A 3 -10.34 -5.15 4.67
N ILE A 4 -10.75 -4.71 3.47
CA ILE A 4 -10.67 -3.30 3.07
C ILE A 4 -11.72 -2.46 3.79
N THR A 5 -12.88 -3.04 4.09
CA THR A 5 -13.97 -2.36 4.81
C THR A 5 -13.63 -2.17 6.30
N VAL A 6 -13.04 -3.18 6.95
CA VAL A 6 -12.61 -3.08 8.37
C VAL A 6 -11.48 -2.05 8.55
N MET A 7 -10.61 -1.89 7.55
CA MET A 7 -9.50 -0.94 7.59
C MET A 7 -9.95 0.52 7.64
N LEU A 8 -11.13 0.85 7.09
CA LEU A 8 -11.73 2.19 7.11
C LEU A 8 -12.30 2.59 8.49
N GLU A 9 -12.53 1.64 9.40
CA GLU A 9 -13.18 1.92 10.69
C GLU A 9 -12.23 1.73 11.88
N THR A 10 -11.95 2.85 12.58
CA THR A 10 -11.50 2.99 13.99
C THR A 10 -10.01 2.82 14.38
N THR A 11 -9.40 3.96 14.71
CA THR A 11 -8.27 4.21 15.65
C THR A 11 -8.46 3.44 16.98
N LEU A 12 -7.52 2.79 17.66
CA LEU A 12 -6.09 2.97 17.98
C LEU A 12 -5.45 1.57 18.15
N GLY A 13 -4.16 1.40 17.83
CA GLY A 13 -3.44 0.11 17.81
C GLY A 13 -3.20 -0.49 16.40
N LYS A 14 -3.80 0.12 15.38
CA LYS A 14 -3.73 -0.26 13.96
C LYS A 14 -2.33 -0.20 13.33
N ARG A 15 -1.40 0.61 13.85
CA ARG A 15 -0.06 0.77 13.23
C ARG A 15 0.73 -0.54 13.25
N ARG A 16 0.71 -1.27 14.38
CA ARG A 16 1.43 -2.54 14.50
C ARG A 16 0.77 -3.67 13.72
N ILE A 17 -0.56 -3.72 13.71
CA ILE A 17 -1.32 -4.70 12.91
C ILE A 17 -1.10 -4.44 11.42
N LEU A 18 -1.11 -3.17 11.00
CA LEU A 18 -0.82 -2.77 9.62
C LEU A 18 0.62 -3.07 9.24
N GLU A 19 1.60 -2.79 10.10
CA GLU A 19 3.01 -3.13 9.86
C GLU A 19 3.23 -4.63 9.71
N LEU A 20 2.66 -5.45 10.62
CA LEU A 20 2.72 -6.91 10.52
C LEU A 20 2.04 -7.41 9.24
N TYR A 21 0.88 -6.84 8.89
CA TYR A 21 0.17 -7.19 7.66
C TYR A 21 0.96 -6.84 6.40
N LEU A 22 1.47 -5.61 6.32
CA LEU A 22 2.26 -5.12 5.17
C LEU A 22 3.57 -5.90 5.00
N ASN A 23 4.09 -6.51 6.06
CA ASN A 23 5.27 -7.38 6.01
C ASN A 23 4.95 -8.84 5.61
N VAL A 24 3.70 -9.30 5.76
CA VAL A 24 3.28 -10.68 5.44
C VAL A 24 2.69 -10.80 4.04
N VAL A 25 2.11 -9.73 3.49
CA VAL A 25 1.49 -9.78 2.16
C VAL A 25 2.53 -9.93 1.04
N GLU A 26 2.16 -10.74 0.04
CA GLU A 26 2.88 -10.87 -1.22
C GLU A 26 2.51 -9.69 -2.13
N TRP A 27 3.51 -8.92 -2.54
CA TRP A 27 3.39 -7.72 -3.38
C TRP A 27 3.62 -8.00 -4.87
N GLY A 28 3.82 -9.25 -5.22
CA GLY A 28 4.25 -9.72 -6.53
C GLY A 28 4.92 -11.07 -6.39
N ASN A 29 5.22 -11.75 -7.51
CA ASN A 29 5.78 -13.09 -7.47
C ASN A 29 7.04 -13.16 -6.59
N LEU A 30 6.95 -13.85 -5.46
CA LEU A 30 8.02 -14.01 -4.46
C LEU A 30 8.45 -12.71 -3.74
N LEU A 31 7.65 -11.65 -3.79
CA LEU A 31 7.96 -10.35 -3.19
C LEU A 31 7.20 -10.15 -1.87
N TYR A 32 7.79 -10.59 -0.77
CA TYR A 32 7.14 -10.55 0.54
C TYR A 32 7.58 -9.33 1.36
N GLY A 33 6.60 -8.60 1.85
CA GLY A 33 6.79 -7.48 2.75
C GLY A 33 7.09 -6.14 2.08
N ILE A 34 6.74 -5.07 2.79
CA ILE A 34 6.71 -3.71 2.23
C ILE A 34 8.11 -3.17 1.89
N ASP A 35 9.16 -3.54 2.65
CA ASP A 35 10.52 -3.07 2.35
C ASP A 35 11.08 -3.75 1.09
N ALA A 36 10.81 -5.05 0.90
CA ALA A 36 11.16 -5.74 -0.33
C ALA A 36 10.43 -5.13 -1.53
N ALA A 37 9.13 -4.87 -1.39
CA ALA A 37 8.35 -4.20 -2.42
C ALA A 37 8.86 -2.80 -2.77
N SER A 38 9.19 -1.99 -1.75
CA SER A 38 9.74 -0.64 -1.94
C SER A 38 11.06 -0.65 -2.69
N ARG A 39 11.94 -1.62 -2.39
CA ARG A 39 13.22 -1.78 -3.07
C ARG A 39 13.03 -2.25 -4.52
N TYR A 40 12.07 -3.13 -4.77
CA TYR A 40 11.79 -3.66 -6.09
C TYR A 40 11.19 -2.59 -7.02
N TYR A 41 10.15 -1.87 -6.57
CA TYR A 41 9.44 -0.89 -7.41
C TYR A 41 10.13 0.48 -7.49
N PHE A 42 10.83 0.90 -6.43
CA PHE A 42 11.31 2.29 -6.30
C PHE A 42 12.78 2.41 -5.89
N HIS A 43 13.49 1.30 -5.68
CA HIS A 43 14.89 1.28 -5.22
C HIS A 43 15.13 2.07 -3.92
N LYS A 44 14.13 2.07 -3.02
CA LYS A 44 14.14 2.81 -1.74
C LYS A 44 13.72 1.90 -0.60
N SER A 45 14.08 2.27 0.63
CA SER A 45 13.46 1.66 1.80
C SER A 45 12.01 2.11 1.94
N ALA A 46 11.18 1.31 2.61
CA ALA A 46 9.78 1.64 2.84
C ALA A 46 9.59 2.99 3.57
N ALA A 47 10.53 3.35 4.45
CA ALA A 47 10.51 4.61 5.17
C ALA A 47 10.80 5.84 4.30
N ALA A 48 11.39 5.65 3.12
CA ALA A 48 11.74 6.72 2.18
C ALA A 48 10.73 6.89 1.03
N LEU A 49 9.61 6.16 1.08
CA LEU A 49 8.56 6.29 0.08
C LEU A 49 7.87 7.65 0.17
N THR A 50 7.65 8.25 -0.98
CA THR A 50 6.75 9.40 -1.11
C THR A 50 5.29 8.95 -0.91
N PRO A 51 4.37 9.87 -0.58
CA PRO A 51 2.94 9.55 -0.48
C PRO A 51 2.37 8.86 -1.73
N HIS A 52 2.82 9.27 -2.92
CA HIS A 52 2.41 8.67 -4.19
C HIS A 52 2.90 7.22 -4.33
N GLU A 53 4.18 6.96 -4.02
CA GLU A 53 4.75 5.61 -4.09
C GLU A 53 4.10 4.67 -3.06
N ALA A 54 3.79 5.18 -1.87
CA ALA A 54 3.01 4.44 -0.87
C ALA A 54 1.58 4.15 -1.35
N ALA A 55 0.94 5.11 -2.03
CA ALA A 55 -0.38 4.93 -2.62
C ALA A 55 -0.36 3.90 -3.76
N PHE A 56 0.70 3.86 -4.57
CA PHE A 56 0.91 2.84 -5.60
C PHE A 56 0.90 1.44 -5.01
N LEU A 57 1.74 1.20 -3.98
CA LEU A 57 1.79 -0.09 -3.31
C LEU A 57 0.41 -0.42 -2.72
N ALA A 58 -0.17 0.47 -1.91
CA ALA A 58 -1.48 0.22 -1.31
C ALA A 58 -2.58 -0.11 -2.35
N ALA A 59 -2.55 0.53 -3.53
CA ALA A 59 -3.50 0.32 -4.60
C ALA A 59 -3.35 -1.03 -5.32
N MET A 60 -2.18 -1.65 -5.28
CA MET A 60 -1.88 -2.90 -5.99
C MET A 60 -2.24 -4.18 -5.22
N LEU A 61 -2.37 -4.09 -3.89
CA LEU A 61 -2.72 -5.21 -3.00
C LEU A 61 -3.91 -6.09 -3.41
N PRO A 62 -4.98 -5.58 -4.06
CA PRO A 62 -6.10 -6.41 -4.46
C PRO A 62 -5.75 -7.48 -5.51
N ASN A 63 -4.73 -7.24 -6.34
CA ASN A 63 -4.26 -8.22 -7.34
C ASN A 63 -2.78 -7.97 -7.68
N PRO A 64 -1.86 -8.25 -6.74
CA PRO A 64 -0.47 -7.81 -6.82
C PRO A 64 0.25 -8.39 -8.03
N ARG A 65 0.02 -9.68 -8.36
CA ARG A 65 0.62 -10.34 -9.54
C ARG A 65 0.18 -9.69 -10.84
N PHE A 66 -1.13 -9.46 -11.02
CA PHE A 66 -1.62 -8.78 -12.22
C PHE A 66 -1.04 -7.38 -12.36
N TYR A 67 -0.98 -6.62 -11.26
CA TYR A 67 -0.49 -5.24 -11.29
C TYR A 67 1.03 -5.13 -11.37
N GLN A 68 1.78 -6.14 -10.94
CA GLN A 68 3.21 -6.27 -11.22
C GLN A 68 3.47 -6.36 -12.73
N ASP A 69 2.70 -7.18 -13.45
CA ASP A 69 2.82 -7.33 -14.90
C ASP A 69 2.15 -6.16 -15.67
N ASN A 70 1.23 -5.43 -15.02
CA ASN A 70 0.44 -4.36 -15.62
C ASN A 70 0.45 -3.06 -14.79
N PRO A 71 1.63 -2.46 -14.51
CA PRO A 71 1.76 -1.29 -13.64
C PRO A 71 1.12 -0.02 -14.25
N GLY A 72 0.91 0.00 -15.56
CA GLY A 72 0.23 1.10 -16.27
C GLY A 72 -1.29 0.95 -16.40
N SER A 73 -1.88 -0.11 -15.83
CA SER A 73 -3.31 -0.39 -16.06
C SER A 73 -4.22 0.74 -15.55
N ARG A 74 -5.25 1.08 -16.33
CA ARG A 74 -6.23 2.11 -15.96
C ARG A 74 -6.90 1.83 -14.62
N GLY A 75 -7.13 0.55 -14.31
CA GLY A 75 -7.68 0.10 -13.04
C GLY A 75 -6.78 0.44 -11.86
N LEU A 76 -5.47 0.21 -11.97
CA LEU A 76 -4.50 0.58 -10.94
C LEU A 76 -4.46 2.10 -10.75
N GLN A 77 -4.36 2.85 -11.84
CA GLN A 77 -4.33 4.32 -11.80
C GLN A 77 -5.57 4.92 -11.12
N LYS A 78 -6.75 4.35 -11.35
CA LYS A 78 -7.99 4.77 -10.66
C LYS A 78 -7.90 4.50 -9.15
N ARG A 79 -7.34 3.37 -8.74
CA ARG A 79 -7.15 3.01 -7.33
C ARG A 79 -6.13 3.93 -6.64
N ILE A 80 -5.00 4.23 -7.29
CA ILE A 80 -3.98 5.15 -6.77
C ILE A 80 -4.60 6.50 -6.41
N ARG A 81 -5.29 7.13 -7.37
CA ARG A 81 -5.98 8.41 -7.13
C ARG A 81 -6.98 8.33 -5.98
N ALA A 82 -7.69 7.21 -5.86
CA ALA A 82 -8.64 7.01 -4.79
C ALA A 82 -7.97 6.84 -3.41
N VAL A 83 -6.76 6.28 -3.35
CA VAL A 83 -5.95 6.21 -2.13
C VAL A 83 -5.39 7.58 -1.78
N GLU A 84 -4.79 8.28 -2.73
CA GLU A 84 -4.24 9.64 -2.54
C GLU A 84 -5.30 10.62 -2.03
N GLY A 85 -6.49 10.60 -2.64
CA GLY A 85 -7.61 11.44 -2.22
C GLY A 85 -8.02 11.20 -0.76
N ARG A 86 -7.85 9.97 -0.24
CA ARG A 86 -8.11 9.64 1.16
C ARG A 86 -6.94 9.99 2.08
N MET A 87 -5.70 9.89 1.60
CA MET A 87 -4.50 10.20 2.37
C MET A 87 -4.47 11.66 2.87
N ASN A 88 -5.00 12.59 2.09
CA ASN A 88 -5.11 14.00 2.49
C ASN A 88 -5.95 14.20 3.77
N TYR A 89 -6.88 13.30 4.06
CA TYR A 89 -7.73 13.36 5.25
C TYR A 89 -7.12 12.62 6.46
N SER A 90 -6.16 11.72 6.22
CA SER A 90 -5.44 11.01 7.27
C SER A 90 -4.15 11.74 7.64
N ARG A 91 -4.25 12.93 8.25
CA ARG A 91 -3.09 13.53 8.92
C ARG A 91 -2.60 12.59 10.00
N ILE A 92 -1.38 12.08 9.85
CA ILE A 92 -0.66 11.35 10.88
C ILE A 92 -0.41 12.35 12.02
N PRO A 93 -0.78 12.04 13.28
CA PRO A 93 -0.50 12.92 14.40
C PRO A 93 1.00 13.27 14.42
N PRO A 94 1.38 14.54 14.68
CA PRO A 94 2.79 14.87 14.89
C PRO A 94 3.32 14.03 16.05
N GLN A 95 4.58 13.60 15.92
CA GLN A 95 5.26 12.69 16.85
C GLN A 95 5.38 13.28 18.25
#